data_AF-A0AAV4NDD4-F1
#
_entry.id   AF-A0AAV4NDD4-F1
#
_cell.length_a   1.000
_cell.length_b   1.000
_cell.length_c   1.000
_cell.angle_alpha   90.00
_cell.angle_beta   90.00
_cell.angle_gamma   90.00
#
_symmetry.space_group_name_H-M   'P 1'
#
loop_
_entity.id
_entity.type
_entity.pdbx_description
1 polymer ?
#
loop_
_entity_poly.entity_id
_entity_poly.type
_entity_poly.pdbx_seq_one_letter_code
_entity_poly.pdbx_strand_id
1 'polypeptide(L)'
;MITYALSVTDALMWFVRMNTELENKSISVERLDEYSKLTSEAPWYLTQDNFYHDWPQSGCIDFINYSTRYAEGLEYVLKEISLHIEANEKLVLLDATGAV
;
A
#
# COMPACT_ATOMS: atom_id res chain seq x y z
N MET A 1 -56.90 -21.86 8.35
CA MET A 1 -55.70 -22.19 9.16
C MET A 1 -54.49 -22.52 8.29
N ILE A 2 -54.60 -23.40 7.28
CA ILE A 2 -53.46 -23.85 6.45
C ILE A 2 -52.82 -22.70 5.65
N THR A 3 -53.61 -21.79 5.10
CA THR A 3 -53.13 -20.61 4.35
C THR A 3 -52.28 -19.66 5.21
N TYR A 4 -52.60 -19.53 6.50
CA TYR A 4 -51.80 -18.73 7.44
C TYR A 4 -50.45 -19.40 7.72
N ALA A 5 -50.43 -20.72 7.93
CA ALA A 5 -49.18 -21.46 8.15
C ALA A 5 -48.23 -21.39 6.93
N LEU A 6 -48.77 -21.49 5.71
CA LEU A 6 -47.98 -21.35 4.48
C LEU A 6 -47.37 -19.94 4.38
N SER A 7 -48.15 -18.89 4.60
CA SER A 7 -47.66 -17.51 4.55
C SER A 7 -46.55 -17.20 5.57
N VAL A 8 -46.64 -17.77 6.77
CA VAL A 8 -45.59 -17.62 7.80
C VAL A 8 -44.31 -18.35 7.40
N THR A 9 -44.45 -19.53 6.76
CA THR A 9 -43.30 -20.32 6.30
C THR A 9 -42.56 -19.60 5.17
N ASP A 10 -43.29 -19.01 4.23
CA ASP A 10 -42.70 -18.22 3.14
C ASP A 10 -41.97 -16.97 3.66
N ALA A 11 -42.55 -16.28 4.65
CA ALA A 11 -41.93 -15.14 5.30
C ALA A 11 -40.64 -15.52 6.03
N LEU A 12 -40.62 -16.68 6.71
CA LEU A 12 -39.43 -17.19 7.40
C LEU A 12 -38.33 -17.57 6.41
N MET A 13 -38.67 -18.22 5.29
CA MET A 13 -37.71 -18.56 4.25
C MET A 13 -37.05 -17.31 3.66
N TRP A 14 -37.84 -16.27 3.39
CA TRP A 14 -37.33 -14.97 2.96
C TRP A 14 -36.48 -14.28 4.03
N PHE A 15 -36.87 -14.38 5.30
CA PHE A 15 -36.11 -13.82 6.41
C PHE A 15 -34.73 -14.46 6.53
N VAL A 16 -34.64 -15.79 6.48
CA VAL A 16 -33.35 -16.51 6.54
C VAL A 16 -32.46 -16.10 5.36
N ARG A 17 -33.01 -16.06 4.15
CA ARG A 17 -32.28 -15.60 2.96
C ARG A 17 -31.73 -14.17 3.12
N MET A 18 -32.56 -13.25 3.61
CA MET A 18 -32.16 -11.86 3.82
C MET A 18 -31.03 -11.74 4.86
N ASN A 19 -31.09 -12.52 5.94
CA ASN A 19 -30.03 -12.52 6.96
C ASN A 19 -28.70 -13.01 6.38
N THR A 20 -28.69 -14.07 5.59
CA THR A 20 -27.48 -14.55 4.91
C THR A 20 -26.92 -13.52 3.93
N GLU A 21 -27.79 -12.81 3.20
CA GLU A 21 -27.36 -11.72 2.31
C GLU A 21 -26.76 -10.53 3.07
N LEU A 22 -27.28 -10.21 4.26
CA LEU A 22 -26.74 -9.15 5.13
C LEU A 22 -25.38 -9.53 5.72
N GLU A 23 -25.24 -10.75 6.23
CA GLU A 23 -23.98 -11.25 6.80
C GLU A 23 -22.86 -11.23 5.75
N ASN A 24 -23.14 -11.70 4.53
CA ASN A 24 -22.19 -11.62 3.42
C ASN A 24 -21.78 -10.18 3.09
N LYS A 25 -22.69 -9.21 3.18
CA LYS A 25 -22.39 -7.80 2.94
C LYS A 25 -21.60 -7.16 4.08
N SER A 26 -21.75 -7.64 5.32
CA SER A 26 -21.00 -7.16 6.49
C SER A 26 -19.48 -7.28 6.30
N ILE A 27 -19.01 -8.37 5.70
CA ILE A 27 -17.58 -8.61 5.42
C ILE A 27 -16.98 -7.50 4.55
N SER A 28 -17.76 -6.95 3.60
CA SER A 28 -17.28 -5.86 2.75
C SER A 28 -17.09 -4.57 3.54
N VAL A 29 -17.95 -4.32 4.54
CA VAL A 29 -17.83 -3.15 5.43
C VAL A 29 -16.60 -3.30 6.34
N GLU A 30 -16.36 -4.49 6.87
CA GLU A 30 -15.16 -4.77 7.69
C GLU A 30 -13.86 -4.54 6.91
N ARG A 31 -13.79 -5.01 5.66
CA ARG A 31 -12.61 -4.76 4.80
C ARG A 31 -12.42 -3.27 4.49
N LEU A 32 -13.49 -2.52 4.28
CA LEU A 32 -13.38 -1.07 4.07
C LEU A 32 -12.88 -0.35 5.32
N ASP A 33 -13.33 -0.75 6.50
CA ASP A 33 -12.85 -0.22 7.77
C ASP A 33 -11.38 -0.58 8.01
N GLU A 34 -10.98 -1.82 7.70
CA GLU A 34 -9.58 -2.24 7.71
C GLU A 34 -8.75 -1.34 6.78
N TYR A 35 -9.16 -1.17 5.51
CA TYR A 35 -8.46 -0.32 4.55
C TYR A 35 -8.36 1.15 4.98
N SER A 36 -9.38 1.67 5.64
CA SER A 36 -9.38 3.04 6.16
C SER A 36 -8.38 3.25 7.30
N LYS A 37 -7.92 2.18 7.96
CA LYS A 37 -7.02 2.23 9.12
C LYS A 37 -5.58 1.88 8.79
N LEU A 38 -5.27 1.50 7.54
CA LEU A 38 -3.87 1.28 7.14
C LEU A 38 -3.06 2.56 7.33
N THR A 39 -1.79 2.37 7.66
CA THR A 39 -0.80 3.44 7.68
C THR A 39 -0.70 4.04 6.28
N SER A 40 -1.16 5.28 6.14
CA SER A 40 -1.07 6.02 4.89
C SER A 40 0.40 6.30 4.56
N GLU A 41 0.72 6.31 3.27
CA GLU A 41 2.01 6.77 2.78
C GLU A 41 2.20 8.26 3.08
N ALA A 42 3.42 8.76 2.87
CA ALA A 42 3.70 10.18 3.03
C ALA A 42 2.74 11.03 2.16
N PRO A 43 2.32 12.21 2.63
CA PRO A 43 1.42 13.07 1.87
C PRO A 43 2.05 13.48 0.53
N TRP A 44 1.22 13.57 -0.50
CA TRP A 44 1.65 13.93 -1.86
C TRP A 44 2.23 15.35 -1.96
N TYR A 45 1.74 16.28 -1.13
CA TYR A 45 2.19 17.66 -1.07
C TYR A 45 2.44 18.01 0.39
N LEU A 46 3.61 18.57 0.69
CA LEU A 46 3.87 19.12 2.01
C LEU A 46 3.46 20.59 2.01
N THR A 47 2.81 21.03 3.08
CA THR A 47 2.38 22.44 3.26
C THR A 47 3.57 23.42 3.25
N GLN A 48 4.80 22.91 3.37
CA GLN A 48 6.06 23.63 3.29
C GLN A 48 6.96 23.08 2.16
N ASP A 49 6.40 22.78 1.00
CA ASP A 49 7.20 22.50 -0.21
C ASP A 49 7.90 23.79 -0.69
N ASN A 50 8.84 24.27 0.11
CA ASN A 50 9.91 25.18 -0.31
C ASN A 50 10.97 24.35 -1.04
N PHE A 51 10.57 23.61 -2.08
CA PHE A 51 11.56 23.25 -3.09
C PHE A 51 11.93 24.57 -3.76
N TYR A 52 13.20 24.94 -3.66
CA TYR A 52 13.73 26.08 -4.41
C TYR A 52 13.24 25.92 -5.87
N HIS A 53 12.69 26.98 -6.47
CA HIS A 53 12.19 26.94 -7.85
C HIS A 53 13.23 26.38 -8.83
N ASP A 54 14.51 26.49 -8.47
CA ASP A 54 15.65 26.06 -9.27
C ASP A 54 16.18 24.65 -8.89
N TRP A 55 15.49 23.89 -8.04
CA TRP A 55 15.88 22.51 -7.71
C TRP A 55 15.47 21.54 -8.83
N PRO A 56 16.36 20.62 -9.25
CA PRO A 56 17.76 20.49 -8.84
C PRO A 56 18.70 21.44 -9.60
N GLN A 57 19.53 22.21 -8.88
CA GLN A 57 20.52 23.12 -9.47
C GLN A 57 21.73 22.37 -10.06
N SER A 58 22.11 21.26 -9.41
CA SER A 58 23.18 20.37 -9.83
C SER A 58 22.72 18.93 -9.65
N GLY A 59 22.91 18.08 -10.67
CA GLY A 59 22.55 16.66 -10.63
C GLY A 59 23.51 15.78 -9.82
N CYS A 60 23.95 16.27 -8.66
CA CYS A 60 24.81 15.53 -7.73
C CYS A 60 23.93 14.64 -6.85
N ILE A 61 24.33 13.38 -6.64
CA ILE A 61 23.58 12.43 -5.82
C ILE A 61 24.51 11.77 -4.80
N ASP A 62 24.16 11.91 -3.53
CA ASP A 62 24.93 11.37 -2.40
C ASP A 62 24.12 10.31 -1.67
N PHE A 63 24.67 9.10 -1.60
CA PHE A 63 24.21 8.07 -0.67
C PHE A 63 25.19 8.00 0.49
N ILE A 64 24.68 8.17 1.70
CA ILE A 64 25.47 8.13 2.94
C ILE A 64 24.90 7.01 3.81
N ASN A 65 25.64 5.92 3.95
CA ASN A 65 25.25 4.74 4.75
C ASN A 65 23.81 4.24 4.45
N TYR A 66 23.41 4.31 3.18
CA TYR A 66 22.05 3.98 2.77
C TYR A 66 21.78 2.48 2.92
N SER A 67 20.68 2.15 3.59
CA SER A 67 20.24 0.76 3.81
C SER A 67 18.73 0.66 3.60
N THR A 68 18.28 -0.40 2.94
CA THR A 68 16.84 -0.60 2.65
C THR A 68 16.42 -2.06 2.81
N ARG A 69 15.14 -2.26 3.17
CA ARG A 69 14.49 -3.56 3.38
C ARG A 69 13.08 -3.53 2.80
N TYR A 70 12.60 -4.69 2.33
CA TYR A 70 11.28 -4.80 1.71
C TYR A 70 10.12 -4.69 2.70
N ALA A 71 10.28 -5.19 3.92
CA ALA A 71 9.27 -5.14 4.96
C ALA A 71 9.91 -5.01 6.34
N GLU A 72 9.13 -4.55 7.31
CA GLU A 72 9.57 -4.52 8.70
C GLU A 72 9.86 -5.93 9.20
N GLY A 73 10.96 -6.08 9.96
CA GLY A 73 11.40 -7.37 10.49
C GLY A 73 12.22 -8.24 9.52
N LEU A 74 12.31 -7.89 8.23
CA LEU A 74 13.23 -8.53 7.30
C LEU A 74 14.65 -7.97 7.41
N GLU A 75 15.60 -8.78 6.93
CA GLU A 75 16.98 -8.35 6.78
C GLU A 75 17.12 -7.28 5.69
N TYR A 76 18.09 -6.38 5.87
CA TYR A 76 18.42 -5.37 4.87
C TYR A 76 18.97 -6.02 3.59
N VAL A 77 18.43 -5.62 2.45
CA VAL A 77 18.85 -6.10 1.13
C VAL A 77 20.01 -5.26 0.62
N LEU A 78 19.91 -3.94 0.79
CA LEU A 78 21.05 -3.03 0.62
C LEU A 78 21.55 -2.65 2.00
N LYS A 79 22.86 -2.79 2.22
CA LYS A 79 23.51 -2.56 3.51
C LYS A 79 24.63 -1.55 3.33
N GLU A 80 24.54 -0.45 4.09
CA GLU A 80 25.62 0.52 4.27
C GLU A 80 26.22 1.04 2.95
N ILE A 81 25.38 1.30 1.94
CA ILE A 81 25.83 1.81 0.66
C ILE A 81 26.22 3.28 0.82
N SER A 82 27.49 3.57 0.56
CA SER A 82 28.02 4.93 0.49
C SER A 82 28.62 5.15 -0.90
N LEU A 83 28.01 6.04 -1.68
CA LEU A 83 28.46 6.40 -3.02
C LEU A 83 28.15 7.86 -3.30
N HIS A 84 29.03 8.50 -4.07
CA HIS A 84 28.95 9.90 -4.45
C HIS A 84 28.94 9.95 -5.98
N ILE A 85 27.93 10.60 -6.56
CA ILE A 85 27.75 10.74 -8.01
C ILE A 85 27.85 12.21 -8.35
N GLU A 86 28.82 12.55 -9.19
CA GLU A 86 29.06 13.93 -9.60
C GLU A 86 28.07 14.38 -10.68
N ALA A 87 27.87 15.70 -10.79
CA ALA A 87 27.00 16.25 -11.81
C ALA A 87 27.55 15.94 -13.22
N ASN A 88 26.66 15.50 -14.13
CA ASN A 88 26.97 15.07 -15.51
C ASN A 88 27.75 13.75 -15.63
N GLU A 89 27.82 12.95 -14.57
CA GLU A 89 28.39 11.61 -14.64
C GLU A 89 27.38 10.59 -15.20
N LYS A 90 27.84 9.71 -16.09
CA LYS A 90 27.03 8.60 -16.62
C LYS A 90 27.43 7.32 -15.91
N LEU A 91 26.54 6.83 -15.05
CA LEU A 91 26.70 5.56 -14.35
C LEU A 91 25.81 4.47 -14.96
N VAL A 92 26.25 3.23 -14.82
CA VAL A 92 25.50 2.05 -15.23
C VAL A 92 25.46 1.10 -14.05
N LEU A 93 24.25 0.70 -13.66
CA LEU A 93 24.05 -0.36 -12.69
C LEU A 93 24.23 -1.70 -13.39
N LEU A 94 25.19 -2.48 -12.91
CA LEU A 94 25.45 -3.84 -13.36
C LEU A 94 25.03 -4.79 -12.25
N ASP A 95 24.26 -5.82 -12.60
CA ASP A 95 23.91 -6.90 -11.68
C ASP A 95 24.80 -8.13 -11.95
N ALA A 96 24.98 -8.99 -10.94
CA ALA A 96 25.72 -10.23 -11.07
C ALA A 96 25.09 -11.20 -12.09
N THR A 97 23.82 -11.02 -12.43
CA THR A 97 23.15 -11.73 -13.54
C THR A 97 23.55 -11.24 -14.93
N GLY A 98 24.31 -10.13 -15.03
CA GLY A 98 24.80 -9.53 -16.28
C GLY A 98 26.31 -9.61 -16.50
N ALA A 99 27.06 -10.28 -15.62
CA ALA A 99 28.47 -10.59 -15.83
C ALA A 99 28.59 -11.94 -16.57
N VAL A 100 28.70 -11.88 -17.90
CA VAL A 100 29.22 -12.97 -18.75
C VAL A 100 30.50 -12.48 -19.39
#